data_AF-S2Z963-F1
#
_entry.id   AF-S2Z963-F1
#
_cell.length_a   1.000
_cell.length_b   1.000
_cell.length_c   1.000
_cell.angle_alpha   90.00
_cell.angle_beta   90.00
_cell.angle_gamma   90.00
#
_symmetry.space_group_name_H-M   'P 1'
#
loop_
_entity.id
_entity.type
_entity.pdbx_description
1 polymer ?
#
loop_
_entity_poly.entity_id
_entity_poly.type
_entity_poly.pdbx_seq_one_letter_code
_entity_poly.pdbx_strand_id
1 'polypeptide(L)'
;MSTIETRTGTYYDEPDEMRIIEKFDEDGTMIAELYADLTTCQIMQVYTEPEYRGEGHATSLVEWATENGIELLHSPEWSCTDDGKAFAEACDIIDTIEDEDAYGWEDFQSTFTA
;
A
#
# COMPACT_ATOMS: atom_id res chain seq x y z
N MET A 1 14.86 18.22 5.15
CA MET A 1 13.47 17.87 5.49
C MET A 1 13.03 16.81 4.51
N SER A 2 12.49 15.69 4.97
CA SER A 2 11.87 14.68 4.10
C SER A 2 10.56 15.20 3.53
N THR A 3 10.21 14.74 2.33
CA THR A 3 8.97 15.10 1.64
C THR A 3 8.17 13.86 1.30
N ILE A 4 6.84 14.00 1.24
CA ILE A 4 5.95 12.97 0.72
C ILE A 4 5.22 13.59 -0.47
N GLU A 5 5.23 12.87 -1.59
CA GLU A 5 4.60 13.27 -2.84
C GLU A 5 3.60 12.19 -3.27
N THR A 6 2.63 12.57 -4.09
CA THR A 6 1.66 11.63 -4.66
C THR A 6 1.52 11.85 -6.17
N ARG A 7 1.38 10.74 -6.88
CA ARG A 7 1.14 10.70 -8.32
C ARG A 7 0.25 9.52 -8.68
N THR A 8 -0.17 9.48 -9.93
CA THR A 8 -0.81 8.30 -10.54
C THR A 8 0.17 7.70 -11.55
N GLY A 9 0.19 6.37 -11.64
CA GLY A 9 1.00 5.65 -12.63
C GLY A 9 0.79 4.16 -12.56
N THR A 10 1.44 3.41 -13.44
CA THR A 10 1.37 1.95 -13.44
C THR A 10 2.35 1.37 -12.43
N TYR A 11 1.93 0.27 -11.81
CA TYR A 11 2.81 -0.60 -11.03
C TYR A 11 3.41 -1.64 -11.96
N TYR A 12 4.73 -1.59 -12.18
CA TYR A 12 5.43 -2.46 -13.15
C TYR A 12 4.73 -2.51 -14.54
N ASP A 13 4.43 -3.72 -15.01
CA ASP A 13 3.77 -4.02 -16.29
C ASP A 13 2.24 -4.16 -16.15
N GLU A 14 1.67 -3.84 -14.99
CA GLU A 14 0.21 -3.86 -14.81
C GLU A 14 -0.43 -2.76 -15.68
N PRO A 15 -1.54 -3.07 -16.39
CA PRO A 15 -2.21 -2.11 -17.25
C PRO A 15 -2.96 -1.04 -16.44
N ASP A 16 -3.26 -1.32 -15.17
CA ASP A 16 -4.11 -0.48 -14.34
C ASP A 16 -3.30 0.61 -13.63
N GLU A 17 -3.84 1.82 -13.65
CA GLU A 17 -3.27 2.95 -12.93
C GLU A 17 -3.53 2.83 -11.43
N MET A 18 -2.50 3.10 -10.64
CA MET A 18 -2.54 3.09 -9.19
C MET A 18 -2.23 4.48 -8.65
N ARG A 19 -2.71 4.76 -7.45
CA ARG A 19 -2.22 5.86 -6.64
C ARG A 19 -0.87 5.46 -6.05
N ILE A 20 0.11 6.34 -6.22
CA ILE A 20 1.47 6.13 -5.75
C ILE A 20 1.78 7.24 -4.75
N ILE A 21 2.26 6.87 -3.58
CA ILE A 21 2.66 7.77 -2.50
C ILE A 21 4.11 7.47 -2.17
N GLU A 22 4.98 8.45 -2.38
CA GLU A 22 6.43 8.29 -2.31
C GLU A 22 7.00 9.23 -1.25
N LYS A 23 7.89 8.69 -0.40
CA LYS A 23 8.64 9.48 0.58
C LYS A 23 10.08 9.62 0.13
N PHE A 24 10.57 10.85 0.19
CA PHE A 24 11.94 11.21 -0.15
C PHE A 24 12.68 11.70 1.09
N ASP A 25 13.97 11.37 1.19
CA ASP A 25 14.87 11.91 2.20
C ASP A 25 15.26 13.37 1.91
N GLU A 26 16.17 13.93 2.72
CA GLU A 26 16.59 15.32 2.57
C GLU A 26 17.43 15.59 1.31
N ASP A 27 18.00 14.55 0.72
CA ASP A 27 18.80 14.59 -0.49
C ASP A 27 17.95 14.34 -1.75
N GLY A 28 16.65 14.05 -1.59
CA GLY A 28 15.71 13.76 -2.67
C GLY A 28 15.75 12.30 -3.13
N THR A 29 16.32 11.39 -2.34
CA THR A 29 16.29 9.95 -2.62
C THR A 29 14.97 9.37 -2.12
N MET A 30 14.28 8.59 -2.94
CA MET A 30 13.08 7.86 -2.50
C MET A 30 13.48 6.77 -1.51
N ILE A 31 12.87 6.77 -0.32
CA ILE A 31 13.17 5.83 0.76
C ILE A 31 12.01 4.89 1.10
N ALA A 32 10.79 5.27 0.72
CA ALA A 32 9.60 4.44 0.87
C ALA A 32 8.57 4.80 -0.19
N GLU A 33 7.78 3.80 -0.60
CA GLU A 33 6.70 3.96 -1.56
C GLU A 33 5.52 3.05 -1.19
N LEU A 34 4.33 3.48 -1.57
CA LEU A 34 3.08 2.76 -1.40
C LEU A 34 2.25 2.90 -2.68
N TYR A 35 1.77 1.77 -3.18
CA TYR A 35 0.87 1.67 -4.32
C TYR A 35 -0.50 1.23 -3.84
N ALA A 36 -1.54 1.96 -4.24
CA ALA A 36 -2.92 1.62 -3.93
C ALA A 36 -3.79 1.63 -5.18
N ASP A 37 -4.70 0.67 -5.27
CA ASP A 37 -5.70 0.64 -6.33
C ASP A 37 -6.58 1.88 -6.27
N LEU A 38 -6.85 2.49 -7.44
CA LEU A 38 -7.63 3.74 -7.51
C LEU A 38 -9.13 3.54 -7.25
N THR A 39 -9.63 2.31 -7.38
CA THR A 39 -11.05 1.98 -7.27
C THR A 39 -11.39 1.48 -5.88
N THR A 40 -10.65 0.49 -5.39
CA THR A 40 -10.89 -0.17 -4.10
C THR A 40 -10.14 0.51 -2.95
N CYS A 41 -9.17 1.38 -3.26
CA CYS A 41 -8.25 1.97 -2.28
C CYS A 41 -7.36 0.96 -1.55
N GLN A 42 -7.37 -0.31 -1.99
CA GLN A 42 -6.54 -1.37 -1.42
C GLN A 42 -5.06 -1.09 -1.67
N ILE A 43 -4.24 -1.21 -0.63
CA ILE A 43 -2.78 -1.19 -0.76
C ILE A 43 -2.34 -2.45 -1.51
N MET A 44 -1.80 -2.25 -2.70
CA MET A 44 -1.28 -3.29 -3.58
C MET A 44 0.19 -3.60 -3.28
N GLN A 45 0.92 -2.61 -2.79
CA GLN A 45 2.30 -2.77 -2.36
C GLN A 45 2.68 -1.68 -1.38
N VAL A 46 3.54 -2.02 -0.42
CA VAL A 46 4.29 -1.08 0.39
C VAL A 46 5.75 -1.52 0.42
N TYR A 47 6.66 -0.58 0.24
CA TYR A 47 8.09 -0.83 0.27
C TYR A 47 8.82 0.26 1.04
N THR A 48 9.86 -0.13 1.75
CA THR A 48 10.82 0.76 2.38
C THR A 48 12.21 0.21 2.11
N GLU A 49 13.11 1.08 1.68
CA GLU A 49 14.48 0.73 1.39
C GLU A 49 15.13 0.06 2.61
N PRO A 50 15.93 -1.02 2.44
CA PRO A 50 16.34 -1.89 3.53
C PRO A 50 17.03 -1.18 4.69
N GLU A 51 17.86 -0.18 4.40
CA GLU A 51 18.58 0.63 5.39
C GLU A 51 17.68 1.57 6.21
N TYR A 52 16.45 1.83 5.75
CA TYR A 52 15.47 2.69 6.42
C TYR A 52 14.33 1.91 7.09
N ARG A 53 14.35 0.56 7.05
CA ARG A 53 13.30 -0.27 7.65
C ARG A 53 13.30 -0.17 9.17
N GLY A 54 12.10 -0.25 9.77
CA GLY A 54 11.91 -0.16 11.21
C GLY A 54 11.89 1.27 11.78
N GLU A 55 12.01 2.28 10.92
CA GLU A 55 11.96 3.70 11.31
C GLU A 55 10.57 4.35 11.16
N GLY A 56 9.57 3.57 10.76
CA GLY A 56 8.18 4.05 10.60
C GLY A 56 7.89 4.77 9.28
N HIS A 57 8.76 4.70 8.27
CA HIS A 57 8.52 5.39 6.99
C HIS A 57 7.28 4.89 6.27
N ALA A 58 7.05 3.57 6.22
CA ALA A 58 5.82 2.99 5.66
C ALA A 58 4.55 3.51 6.36
N THR A 59 4.55 3.52 7.71
CA THR A 59 3.44 4.07 8.50
C THR A 59 3.22 5.56 8.20
N SER A 60 4.29 6.34 8.05
CA SER A 60 4.17 7.77 7.74
C SER A 60 3.54 8.06 6.36
N LEU A 61 3.64 7.13 5.40
CA LEU A 61 2.90 7.25 4.13
C LEU A 61 1.39 7.16 4.36
N VAL A 62 0.96 6.22 5.21
CA VAL A 62 -0.46 6.01 5.56
C VAL A 62 -1.01 7.18 6.39
N GLU A 63 -0.23 7.65 7.38
CA GLU A 63 -0.57 8.86 8.16
C GLU A 63 -0.79 10.05 7.22
N TRP A 64 0.18 10.32 6.35
CA TRP A 64 0.10 11.43 5.42
C TRP A 64 -1.10 11.29 4.46
N ALA A 65 -1.37 10.10 3.94
CA ALA A 65 -2.52 9.85 3.08
C ALA A 65 -3.83 10.19 3.78
N THR A 66 -3.99 9.68 5.01
CA THR A 66 -5.17 9.91 5.85
C THR A 66 -5.37 11.40 6.16
N GLU A 67 -4.30 12.09 6.54
CA GLU A 67 -4.31 13.54 6.80
C GLU A 67 -4.68 14.38 5.57
N ASN A 68 -4.40 13.87 4.37
CA ASN A 68 -4.69 14.52 3.09
C ASN A 68 -5.99 14.01 2.43
N GLY A 69 -6.80 13.22 3.14
CA GLY A 69 -8.09 12.73 2.65
C GLY A 69 -7.98 11.70 1.53
N ILE A 70 -6.84 11.01 1.45
CA ILE A 70 -6.64 9.88 0.56
C ILE A 70 -6.98 8.62 1.35
N GLU A 71 -8.08 7.97 0.97
CA GLU A 71 -8.49 6.69 1.53
C GLU A 71 -7.51 5.60 1.10
N LEU A 72 -7.14 4.75 2.06
CA LEU A 72 -6.31 3.57 1.90
C LEU A 72 -6.92 2.46 2.75
N LEU A 73 -6.84 1.23 2.25
CA LEU A 73 -7.27 0.03 2.97
C LEU A 73 -6.16 -1.02 2.92
N HIS A 74 -5.95 -1.75 4.02
CA HIS A 74 -5.06 -2.90 4.01
C HIS A 74 -5.63 -3.99 3.09
N SER A 75 -4.73 -4.70 2.42
CA SER A 75 -5.09 -5.94 1.72
C SER A 75 -5.53 -7.02 2.73
N PRO A 76 -6.47 -7.91 2.34
CA PRO A 76 -6.85 -9.04 3.18
C PRO A 76 -5.70 -10.04 3.30
N GLU A 77 -5.69 -10.83 4.39
CA GLU A 77 -4.57 -11.71 4.74
C GLU A 77 -4.15 -12.66 3.61
N TRP A 78 -5.11 -13.20 2.86
CA TRP A 78 -4.86 -14.14 1.77
C TRP A 78 -4.15 -13.51 0.56
N SER A 79 -4.15 -12.18 0.46
CA SER A 79 -3.49 -11.41 -0.61
C SER A 79 -2.14 -10.83 -0.17
N CYS A 80 -1.77 -11.02 1.10
CA CYS A 80 -0.55 -10.44 1.67
C CYS A 80 0.65 -11.38 1.56
N THR A 81 1.83 -10.79 1.39
CA THR A 81 3.10 -11.43 1.78
C THR A 81 3.25 -11.43 3.30
N ASP A 82 4.18 -12.21 3.86
CA ASP A 82 4.46 -12.21 5.30
C ASP A 82 4.81 -10.79 5.81
N ASP A 83 5.61 -10.04 5.03
CA ASP A 83 5.98 -8.66 5.35
C ASP A 83 4.76 -7.71 5.28
N GLY A 84 3.91 -7.86 4.26
CA GLY A 84 2.68 -7.08 4.11
C GLY A 84 1.68 -7.34 5.24
N LYS A 85 1.54 -8.60 5.65
CA LYS A 85 0.71 -8.99 6.79
C LYS A 85 1.26 -8.38 8.08
N ALA A 86 2.56 -8.49 8.32
CA ALA A 86 3.18 -7.91 9.51
C ALA A 86 3.02 -6.39 9.56
N PHE A 87 3.08 -5.71 8.41
CA PHE A 87 2.78 -4.28 8.32
C PHE A 87 1.31 -3.97 8.65
N ALA A 88 0.36 -4.71 8.06
CA ALA A 88 -1.07 -4.53 8.33
C ALA A 88 -1.43 -4.74 9.81
N GLU A 89 -0.84 -5.76 10.46
CA GLU A 89 -1.02 -6.02 11.89
C GLU A 89 -0.42 -4.91 12.77
N ALA A 90 0.63 -4.22 12.30
CA ALA A 90 1.31 -3.18 13.05
C ALA A 90 0.74 -1.76 12.82
N CYS A 91 0.01 -1.54 11.73
CA CYS A 91 -0.52 -0.24 11.32
C CYS A 91 -2.04 -0.20 11.50
N ASP A 92 -2.51 0.35 12.63
CA ASP A 92 -3.93 0.42 13.01
C ASP A 92 -4.64 1.71 12.55
N ILE A 93 -4.04 2.46 11.63
CA ILE A 93 -4.53 3.76 11.15
C ILE A 93 -5.69 3.59 10.16
N ILE A 94 -5.67 2.50 9.40
CA ILE A 94 -6.63 2.20 8.34
C ILE A 94 -7.21 0.80 8.55
N ASP A 95 -8.42 0.59 8.04
CA ASP A 95 -9.08 -0.70 8.08
C ASP A 95 -8.57 -1.65 6.97
N THR A 96 -8.89 -2.92 7.09
CA THR A 96 -8.71 -3.92 6.03
C THR A 96 -9.94 -3.93 5.13
N ILE A 97 -9.74 -3.98 3.82
CA ILE A 97 -10.85 -4.13 2.87
C ILE A 97 -11.56 -5.48 3.07
N GLU A 98 -12.88 -5.50 2.91
CA GLU A 98 -13.65 -6.73 2.94
C GLU A 98 -13.28 -7.63 1.75
N ASP A 99 -13.29 -8.94 1.98
CA ASP A 99 -12.86 -9.93 0.99
C ASP A 99 -13.59 -9.75 -0.35
N GLU A 100 -14.90 -9.48 -0.35
CA GLU A 100 -15.71 -9.38 -1.57
C GLU A 100 -15.43 -8.13 -2.42
N ASP A 101 -14.84 -7.11 -1.82
CA ASP A 101 -14.47 -5.85 -2.48
C ASP A 101 -12.98 -5.80 -2.85
N ALA A 102 -12.20 -6.80 -2.40
CA ALA A 102 -10.77 -6.86 -2.62
C ALA A 102 -10.41 -7.20 -4.07
N TYR A 103 -9.35 -6.56 -4.57
CA TYR A 103 -8.71 -6.91 -5.83
C TYR A 103 -8.27 -8.38 -5.81
N GLY A 104 -8.67 -9.13 -6.85
CA GLY A 104 -8.33 -10.55 -7.01
C GLY A 104 -9.24 -11.53 -6.25
N TRP A 105 -10.29 -11.05 -5.57
CA TRP A 105 -11.21 -11.93 -4.82
C TRP A 105 -11.89 -12.99 -5.69
N GLU A 106 -12.41 -12.62 -6.86
CA GLU A 106 -13.11 -13.55 -7.75
C GLU A 106 -12.20 -14.73 -8.15
N ASP A 107 -10.94 -14.44 -8.46
CA ASP A 107 -9.94 -15.43 -8.80
C ASP A 107 -9.60 -16.32 -7.59
N PHE A 108 -9.39 -15.71 -6.41
CA PHE A 108 -9.12 -16.45 -5.17
C PHE A 108 -10.27 -17.39 -4.80
N GLN A 109 -11.51 -16.90 -4.81
CA GLN A 109 -12.70 -17.70 -4.49
C GLN A 109 -12.84 -18.90 -5.42
N SER A 110 -12.53 -18.72 -6.71
CA SER A 110 -12.62 -19.79 -7.70
C SER A 110 -11.77 -21.03 -7.35
N THR A 111 -10.67 -20.85 -6.62
CA THR A 111 -9.75 -21.94 -6.23
C THR A 111 -10.36 -22.92 -5.21
N PHE A 112 -11.41 -22.52 -4.49
CA PHE A 112 -12.11 -23.35 -3.49
C PHE A 112 -13.40 -23.98 -4.02
N THR A 113 -13.88 -23.52 -5.18
CA THR A 113 -15.14 -24.00 -5.80
C THR A 113 -14.95 -25.08 -6.86
N ALA A 114 -13.71 -25.57 -7.03
CA ALA A 114 -13.32 -26.59 -8.02
C ALA A 114 -13.32 -28.03 -7.46
#